data_AF-A0A7R9LUP8-F1
#
_entry.id   AF-A0A7R9LUP8-F1
#
_cell.length_a   1.000
_cell.length_b   1.000
_cell.length_c   1.000
_cell.angle_alpha   90.00
_cell.angle_beta   90.00
_cell.angle_gamma   90.00
#
_symmetry.space_group_name_H-M   'P 1'
#
loop_
_entity.id
_entity.type
_entity.pdbx_description
1 polymer ?
#
loop_
_entity_poly.entity_id
_entity_poly.type
_entity_poly.pdbx_seq_one_letter_code
_entity_poly.pdbx_strand_id
1 'polypeptide(L)' 'MKTNHKFNNGGELRGTVGGEYYQSWANHFVKFLDAYKSHDINLWGVTDENESTRGTPSKGCNCLNLTGLLNRIL' A
#
# COMPACT_ATOMS: atom_id res chain seq x y z
N MET A 1 2.72 -3.84 8.75
CA MET A 1 2.10 -4.66 7.69
C MET A 1 3.11 -5.18 6.65
N LYS A 2 4.30 -4.57 6.52
CA LYS A 2 5.33 -4.99 5.55
C LYS A 2 6.17 -6.16 6.02
N THR A 3 6.68 -6.97 5.10
CA THR A 3 7.58 -8.12 5.35
C THR A 3 8.91 -7.71 6.00
N ASN A 4 9.39 -6.52 5.69
CA ASN A 4 10.67 -6.00 6.18
C ASN A 4 10.57 -5.22 7.51
N HIS A 5 9.36 -5.03 8.05
CA HIS A 5 9.08 -4.24 9.26
C HIS A 5 9.66 -2.81 9.27
N LYS A 6 9.97 -2.24 8.09
CA LYS A 6 10.54 -0.89 7.94
C LYS A 6 9.75 -0.06 6.93
N PHE A 7 9.70 1.25 7.13
CA PHE A 7 9.03 2.16 6.21
C PHE A 7 9.75 2.25 4.84
N ASN A 8 11.08 2.14 4.84
CA ASN A 8 11.93 2.25 3.67
C ASN A 8 12.57 0.90 3.27
N ASN A 9 13.56 0.93 2.37
CA ASN A 9 14.40 -0.22 1.97
C ASN A 9 13.66 -1.38 1.30
N GLY A 10 12.50 -1.13 0.69
CA GLY A 10 11.74 -2.15 -0.02
C GLY A 10 11.09 -3.19 0.89
N GLY A 11 9.88 -3.61 0.57
CA GLY A 11 9.16 -4.63 1.32
C GLY A 11 7.72 -4.76 0.84
N GLU A 12 7.22 -5.99 0.76
CA GLU A 12 5.87 -6.31 0.31
C GLU A 12 4.91 -6.39 1.50
N LEU A 13 3.60 -6.39 1.21
CA LEU A 13 2.61 -6.75 2.23
C LEU A 13 2.78 -8.19 2.66
N ARG A 14 2.71 -8.42 3.98
CA ARG A 14 2.78 -9.77 4.55
C ARG A 14 1.55 -10.58 4.16
N GLY A 15 1.73 -11.89 4.02
CA GLY A 15 0.64 -12.82 3.76
C GLY A 15 0.27 -12.93 2.27
N THR A 16 -0.91 -13.49 2.02
CA THR A 16 -1.44 -13.73 0.67
C THR A 16 -2.44 -12.64 0.27
N VAL A 17 -2.63 -12.45 -1.04
CA VAL A 17 -3.69 -11.59 -1.58
C VAL A 17 -5.03 -11.99 -0.96
N GLY A 18 -5.79 -11.01 -0.46
CA GLY A 18 -7.05 -11.24 0.26
C GLY A 18 -6.88 -11.69 1.72
N GLY A 19 -5.65 -11.86 2.21
CA GLY A 19 -5.36 -12.17 3.61
C GLY A 19 -5.52 -10.95 4.54
N GLU A 20 -5.33 -11.18 5.84
CA GLU A 20 -5.58 -10.19 6.90
C GLU A 20 -4.89 -8.83 6.68
N TYR A 21 -3.65 -8.83 6.18
CA TYR A 21 -2.87 -7.61 5.97
C TYR A 21 -3.29 -6.85 4.71
N TYR A 22 -3.77 -7.56 3.68
CA TYR A 22 -4.33 -6.93 2.49
C TYR A 22 -5.69 -6.30 2.79
N GLN A 23 -6.55 -6.99 3.55
CA GLN A 23 -7.82 -6.43 3.99
C GLN A 23 -7.60 -5.24 4.94
N SER A 24 -6.65 -5.35 5.87
CA SER A 24 -6.32 -4.24 6.77
C SER A 24 -5.78 -3.02 6.03
N TRP A 25 -4.99 -3.24 4.97
CA TRP A 25 -4.54 -2.18 4.08
C TRP A 25 -5.74 -1.56 3.34
N ALA A 26 -6.67 -2.36 2.79
CA ALA A 26 -7.85 -1.84 2.10
C ALA A 26 -8.73 -1.00 3.03
N ASN A 27 -8.92 -1.46 4.28
CA ASN A 27 -9.63 -0.73 5.31
C ASN A 27 -8.94 0.60 5.68
N HIS A 28 -7.61 0.68 5.54
CA HIS A 28 -6.89 1.93 5.75
C HIS A 28 -7.26 2.98 4.69
N PHE A 29 -7.44 2.58 3.43
CA PHE A 29 -7.89 3.49 2.36
C PHE A 29 -9.29 4.01 2.62
N VAL A 30 -10.21 3.15 3.04
CA VAL A 30 -11.57 3.58 3.42
C VAL A 30 -11.52 4.63 4.52
N LYS A 31 -10.75 4.37 5.60
CA LYS A 31 -10.60 5.33 6.71
C LYS A 31 -9.95 6.65 6.27
N PHE A 32 -8.99 6.60 5.35
CA PHE A 32 -8.36 7.81 4.80
C PHE A 32 -9.37 8.64 4.00
N LEU A 33 -10.14 8.01 3.11
CA LEU A 33 -11.17 8.67 2.32
C LEU A 33 -12.27 9.26 3.23
N ASP A 34 -12.74 8.50 4.21
CA ASP A 34 -13.77 8.93 5.15
C ASP A 34 -13.29 10.12 6.01
N ALA A 35 -12.03 10.11 6.44
CA ALA A 35 -11.45 11.22 7.19
C ALA A 35 -11.43 12.52 6.37
N TYR A 36 -10.96 12.48 5.12
CA TYR A 36 -10.96 13.66 4.26
C TYR A 36 -12.37 14.12 3.90
N LYS A 37 -13.29 13.18 3.67
CA LYS A 37 -14.70 13.48 3.45
C LYS A 37 -15.34 14.18 4.66
N SER A 38 -14.95 13.83 5.88
CA SER A 38 -15.44 14.49 7.10
C SER A 38 -14.99 15.95 7.22
N HIS A 39 -13.99 16.36 6.44
CA HIS A 39 -13.52 17.74 6.30
C HIS A 39 -14.02 18.40 5.01
N ASP A 40 -15.08 17.87 4.40
CA ASP A 40 -15.66 18.33 3.11
C ASP A 40 -14.68 18.29 1.93
N ILE A 41 -13.62 17.47 2.01
CA ILE A 41 -12.64 17.27 0.93
C ILE A 41 -12.97 15.99 0.18
N ASN A 42 -13.48 16.13 -1.04
CA ASN A 42 -13.75 15.01 -1.94
C ASN A 42 -12.55 14.74 -2.84
N LEU A 43 -11.96 13.56 -2.70
CA LEU A 43 -10.84 13.11 -3.53
C LEU A 43 -11.38 12.52 -4.84
N TRP A 44 -10.86 12.97 -5.99
CA TRP A 44 -11.27 12.50 -7.32
C TRP A 44 -10.80 11.07 -7.61
N GLY A 45 -9.67 10.66 -7.05
CA GLY A 45 -9.10 9.34 -7.28
C GLY A 45 -7.97 9.03 -6.31
N VAL A 46 -7.62 7.75 -6.24
CA VAL A 46 -6.50 7.22 -5.48
C VAL A 46 -5.71 6.26 -6.37
N THR A 47 -4.41 6.15 -6.12
CA THR A 47 -3.55 5.13 -6.72
C THR A 47 -3.30 4.03 -5.71
N ASP A 48 -3.16 2.79 -6.17
CA ASP A 48 -2.91 1.64 -5.29
C ASP A 48 -1.57 1.73 -4.55
N GLU A 49 -0.54 2.31 -5.18
CA GLU A 49 0.75 2.62 -4.56
C GLU A 49 1.54 3.60 -5.44
N ASN A 50 2.28 4.52 -4.82
CA ASN A 50 3.23 5.37 -5.54
C ASN A 50 4.50 4.58 -5.90
N GLU A 51 4.85 4.55 -7.19
CA GLU A 51 6.09 3.91 -7.69
C GLU A 51 6.24 2.43 -7.25
N SER A 52 5.22 1.63 -7.50
CA SER A 52 5.08 0.23 -7.05
C SER A 52 6.24 -0.72 -7.41
N THR A 53 7.02 -0.42 -8.44
CA THR A 53 8.21 -1.19 -8.87
C THR A 53 9.52 -0.73 -8.22
N ARG A 54 9.50 0.40 -7.49
CA ARG A 54 10.70 1.06 -6.94
C ARG A 54 11.09 0.55 -5.55
N GLY A 55 10.41 -0.48 -5.05
CA GLY A 55 10.70 -1.15 -3.78
C GLY A 55 11.98 -2.00 -3.77
N THR A 56 13.03 -1.59 -4.51
CA THR A 56 14.34 -2.23 -4.49
C THR A 56 15.09 -1.93 -3.19
N PRO A 57 15.82 -2.91 -2.61
CA PRO A 57 16.51 -2.73 -1.35
C PRO A 57 17.74 -1.81 -1.52
N SER A 58 17.54 -0.50 -1.30
CA SER A 58 18.59 0.52 -1.08
C SER A 58 18.04 1.95 -1.00
N LYS A 59 16.75 2.18 -1.23
CA LYS A 59 16.18 3.53 -1.17
C LYS A 59 15.79 3.91 0.26
N GLY A 60 16.39 4.98 0.76
CA GLY A 60 16.09 5.57 2.08
C GLY A 60 14.68 6.17 2.19
N CYS A 61 13.93 6.27 1.09
CA CYS A 61 12.58 6.81 1.01
C CYS A 61 11.49 5.78 1.39
N ASN A 62 10.31 6.28 1.77
CA ASN A 62 9.12 5.45 2.03
C ASN A 62 8.68 4.74 0.74
N CYS A 63 8.38 3.44 0.83
CA CYS A 63 7.96 2.64 -0.32
C CYS A 63 7.21 1.38 0.13
N LEU A 64 6.28 0.90 -0.70
CA LEU A 64 5.71 -0.45 -0.62
C LEU A 64 5.90 -1.15 -1.98
N ASN A 65 6.41 -2.38 -1.95
CA ASN A 65 6.52 -3.16 -3.18
C ASN A 65 5.21 -3.93 -3.42
N LEU A 66 4.59 -3.72 -4.59
CA LEU A 66 3.38 -4.44 -5.02
C LEU A 66 3.63 -5.30 -6.27
N THR A 67 4.88 -5.49 -6.69
CA THR A 67 5.21 -6.33 -7.86
C THR A 67 4.65 -7.74 -7.73
N GLY A 68 4.73 -8.34 -6.54
CA GLY A 68 4.13 -9.64 -6.24
C GLY A 68 2.59 -9.68 -6.26
N LEU A 69 1.91 -8.55 -6.07
CA LEU A 69 0.45 -8.43 -6.18
C LEU A 69 0.03 -8.35 -7.66
N LEU A 70 0.71 -7.51 -8.45
CA LEU A 70 0.38 -7.29 -9.87
C LEU A 70 0.51 -8.58 -10.70
N ASN A 71 1.55 -9.38 -10.44
CA ASN A 71 1.77 -10.67 -11.12
C ASN A 71 0.78 -11.78 -10.70
N ARG A 72 -0.08 -11.55 -9.70
CA ARG A 72 -1.06 -12.54 -9.20
C ARG A 72 -2.50 -12.20 -9.57
N ILE A 73 -2.73 -11.01 -10.12
CA ILE A 73 -4.05 -10.52 -10.54
C ILE A 73 -4.20 -10.57 -12.07
N LEU A 74 -3.09 -10.55 -12.81
CA LEU A 74 -3.02 -10.82 -14.27
C LEU A 74 -2.78 -12.31 -14.53
#